data_AF-A0AA36HTH1-F1
#
_entry.id   AF-A0AA36HTH1-F1
#
_cell.length_a   1.000
_cell.length_b   1.000
_cell.length_c   1.000
_cell.angle_alpha   90.00
_cell.angle_beta   90.00
_cell.angle_gamma   90.00
#
_symmetry.space_group_name_H-M   'P 1'
#
loop_
_entity.id
_entity.type
_entity.pdbx_description
1 polymer ?
#
loop_
_entity_poly.entity_id
_entity_poly.type
_entity_poly.pdbx_seq_one_letter_code
_entity_poly.pdbx_strand_id
1 'polypeptide(L)'
;MAPLALVLFASLSSAFAFRSDGKEEVKSIHQHAEHTAAVEASIQLHTSNATGDGMDSAIAQASMVHRSMLNVAKTAITGYSTLNGGRCPEKVPGMEMAMEEGFDYGAGCRWQDTCTCPYSPFYTCATTGRISNPSGFTGVFVSTFGYCRVGAWVFLSSGAVVVMLVGGVVYLATKS
;
A
#
# COMPACT_ATOMS: atom_id res chain seq x y z
N MET A 1 1.91 52.25 18.26
CA MET A 1 1.80 51.57 16.95
C MET A 1 2.07 50.10 17.21
N ALA A 2 1.01 49.28 17.24
CA ALA A 2 1.06 47.89 17.70
C ALA A 2 1.18 46.91 16.51
N PRO A 3 1.94 45.81 16.62
CA PRO A 3 2.12 44.87 15.52
C PRO A 3 0.95 43.88 15.46
N LEU A 4 0.28 43.86 14.31
CA LEU A 4 -0.93 43.07 14.01
C LEU A 4 -0.61 41.70 13.38
N ALA A 5 0.62 41.19 13.51
CA ALA A 5 1.14 40.09 12.68
C ALA A 5 1.06 38.68 13.30
N LEU A 6 0.51 38.50 14.51
CA LEU A 6 0.67 37.25 15.28
C LEU A 6 -0.56 36.31 15.29
N VAL A 7 -1.63 36.60 14.54
CA VAL A 7 -2.90 35.84 14.67
C VAL A 7 -3.16 34.83 13.54
N LEU A 8 -2.35 34.80 12.47
CA LEU A 8 -2.67 33.98 11.28
C LEU A 8 -2.16 32.53 11.30
N PHE A 9 -1.47 32.06 12.35
CA PHE A 9 -0.95 30.68 12.40
C PHE A 9 -1.84 29.67 13.15
N ALA A 10 -2.99 30.07 13.71
CA ALA A 10 -3.79 29.21 14.58
C ALA A 10 -4.99 28.49 13.93
N SER A 11 -5.28 28.70 12.64
CA SER A 11 -6.56 28.28 12.04
C SER A 11 -6.53 27.05 11.14
N LEU A 12 -5.40 26.35 10.98
CA LEU A 12 -5.30 25.19 10.07
C LEU A 12 -5.25 23.80 10.74
N SER A 13 -5.58 23.68 12.03
CA SER A 13 -5.47 22.41 12.78
C SER A 13 -6.81 21.66 13.00
N SER A 14 -7.95 22.19 12.57
CA SER A 14 -9.26 21.72 13.07
C SER A 14 -10.12 20.91 12.10
N ALA A 15 -9.63 20.52 10.92
CA ALA A 15 -10.45 19.90 9.88
C ALA A 15 -10.00 18.49 9.47
N PHE A 16 -9.83 17.59 10.45
CA PHE A 16 -9.74 16.15 10.19
C PHE A 16 -10.58 15.38 11.23
N ALA A 17 -11.89 15.64 11.22
CA ALA A 17 -12.86 14.78 11.89
C ALA A 17 -13.15 13.58 10.97
N PHE A 18 -12.42 12.48 11.18
CA PHE A 18 -12.70 11.18 10.56
C PHE A 18 -14.04 10.68 11.11
N ARG A 19 -15.10 10.78 10.31
CA ARG A 19 -16.41 10.20 10.60
C ARG A 19 -16.37 8.73 10.19
N SER A 20 -16.21 7.84 11.17
CA SER A 20 -16.34 6.39 11.01
C SER A 20 -17.77 5.98 11.37
N ASP A 21 -18.67 6.07 10.39
CA ASP A 21 -19.91 5.29 10.36
C ASP A 21 -19.56 4.04 9.52
N GLY A 22 -19.57 2.79 9.98
CA GLY A 22 -20.38 2.19 11.03
C GLY A 22 -21.30 1.14 10.39
N LYS A 23 -20.83 -0.11 10.35
CA LYS A 23 -21.57 -1.37 10.15
C LYS A 23 -22.20 -1.61 8.76
N GLU A 24 -21.51 -2.40 7.94
CA GLU A 24 -22.19 -3.39 7.11
C GLU A 24 -21.84 -4.81 7.56
N GLU A 25 -22.89 -5.60 7.56
CA GLU A 25 -23.05 -6.86 8.25
C GLU A 25 -22.22 -7.96 7.57
N VAL A 26 -21.25 -8.45 8.32
CA VAL A 26 -20.40 -9.60 7.99
C VAL A 26 -21.26 -10.87 7.99
N LYS A 27 -21.92 -11.15 6.87
CA LYS A 27 -22.68 -12.41 6.66
C LYS A 27 -22.02 -13.36 5.66
N SER A 28 -20.75 -13.12 5.31
CA SER A 28 -20.02 -13.88 4.27
C SER A 28 -18.65 -14.41 4.73
N ILE A 29 -18.45 -14.70 6.03
CA ILE A 29 -17.19 -15.35 6.50
C ILE A 29 -17.29 -16.87 6.50
N HIS A 30 -18.49 -17.46 6.41
CA HIS A 30 -18.62 -18.92 6.47
C HIS A 30 -18.28 -19.68 5.18
N GLN A 31 -18.17 -19.01 4.02
CA GLN A 31 -17.71 -19.68 2.79
C GLN A 31 -16.20 -19.56 2.51
N HIS A 32 -15.46 -18.74 3.28
CA HIS A 32 -13.99 -18.68 3.16
C HIS A 32 -13.25 -19.62 4.11
N ALA A 33 -13.90 -20.10 5.18
CA ALA A 33 -13.29 -21.07 6.09
C ALA A 33 -13.08 -22.45 5.43
N GLU A 34 -13.94 -22.85 4.50
CA GLU A 34 -13.87 -24.19 3.87
C GLU A 34 -12.76 -24.31 2.83
N HIS A 35 -12.42 -23.21 2.13
CA HIS A 35 -11.29 -23.20 1.19
C HIS A 35 -9.93 -23.15 1.88
N THR A 36 -9.84 -22.67 3.12
CA THR A 36 -8.56 -22.56 3.84
C THR A 36 -8.10 -23.94 4.35
N ALA A 37 -9.03 -24.79 4.79
CA ALA A 37 -8.74 -26.16 5.21
C ALA A 37 -8.28 -27.06 4.04
N ALA A 38 -8.79 -26.84 2.83
CA ALA A 38 -8.37 -27.58 1.63
C ALA A 38 -6.95 -27.18 1.14
N VAL A 39 -6.52 -25.94 1.40
CA VAL A 39 -5.16 -25.47 1.09
C VAL A 39 -4.14 -26.07 2.07
N GLU A 40 -4.48 -26.19 3.36
CA GLU A 40 -3.62 -26.85 4.34
C GLU A 40 -3.43 -28.36 4.03
N ALA A 41 -4.50 -29.03 3.59
CA ALA A 41 -4.45 -30.45 3.23
C ALA A 41 -3.63 -30.74 1.95
N SER A 42 -3.52 -29.78 1.02
CA SER A 42 -2.74 -29.95 -0.21
C SER A 42 -1.24 -29.65 -0.02
N ILE A 43 -0.87 -28.86 0.99
CA ILE A 43 0.54 -28.60 1.33
C ILE A 43 1.19 -29.80 2.03
N GLN A 44 0.43 -30.61 2.78
CA GLN A 44 0.99 -31.80 3.45
C GLN A 44 1.26 -33.00 2.53
N LEU A 45 0.69 -33.06 1.31
CA LEU A 45 0.76 -34.27 0.48
C LEU A 45 2.00 -34.36 -0.43
N HIS A 46 2.88 -33.35 -0.45
CA HIS A 46 4.08 -33.34 -1.29
C HIS A 46 5.42 -33.45 -0.53
N THR A 47 5.40 -33.71 0.78
CA THR A 47 6.61 -33.72 1.64
C THR A 47 7.03 -35.14 2.04
N SER A 48 6.90 -36.13 1.16
CA SER A 48 7.21 -37.52 1.53
C SER A 48 7.88 -38.35 0.42
N ASN A 49 8.79 -37.78 -0.38
CA ASN A 49 9.83 -38.59 -1.04
C ASN A 49 10.97 -37.75 -1.65
N ALA A 50 11.89 -37.23 -0.83
CA ALA A 50 13.09 -36.56 -1.35
C ALA A 50 14.33 -36.94 -0.53
N THR A 51 14.73 -38.21 -0.61
CA THR A 51 16.05 -38.68 -0.18
C THR A 51 16.97 -38.74 -1.41
N GLY A 52 17.83 -37.72 -1.55
CA GLY A 52 18.90 -37.66 -2.55
C GLY A 52 18.66 -36.56 -3.59
N ASP A 53 19.53 -35.55 -3.62
CA ASP A 53 19.51 -34.32 -4.46
C ASP A 53 18.77 -33.12 -3.82
N GLY A 54 19.35 -32.62 -2.72
CA GLY A 54 18.71 -31.74 -1.74
C GLY A 54 18.62 -30.24 -2.05
N MET A 55 19.09 -29.74 -3.20
CA MET A 55 18.97 -28.30 -3.55
C MET A 55 17.88 -28.01 -4.58
N ASP A 56 17.70 -28.87 -5.58
CA ASP A 56 16.72 -28.62 -6.65
C ASP A 56 15.27 -28.78 -6.18
N SER A 57 15.04 -29.67 -5.21
CA SER A 57 13.74 -29.88 -4.57
C SER A 57 13.30 -28.69 -3.69
N ALA A 58 14.24 -28.03 -3.00
CA ALA A 58 13.94 -26.86 -2.18
C ALA A 58 13.55 -25.63 -3.03
N ILE A 59 14.23 -25.43 -4.17
CA ILE A 59 13.89 -24.35 -5.12
C ILE A 59 12.52 -24.59 -5.75
N ALA A 60 12.21 -25.84 -6.12
CA ALA A 60 10.91 -26.20 -6.66
C ALA A 60 9.77 -25.91 -5.66
N GLN A 61 9.94 -26.28 -4.38
CA GLN A 61 8.95 -26.00 -3.33
C GLN A 61 8.79 -24.50 -3.07
N ALA A 62 9.88 -23.73 -3.01
CA ALA A 62 9.83 -22.27 -2.83
C ALA A 62 9.06 -21.58 -3.98
N SER A 63 9.22 -22.06 -5.22
CA SER A 63 8.51 -21.51 -6.38
C SER A 63 7.00 -21.75 -6.35
N MET A 64 6.55 -22.88 -5.79
CA MET A 64 5.13 -23.21 -5.66
C MET A 64 4.45 -22.35 -4.61
N VAL A 65 5.07 -22.17 -3.44
CA VAL A 65 4.57 -21.28 -2.38
C VAL A 65 4.49 -19.84 -2.89
N HIS A 66 5.49 -19.39 -3.66
CA HIS A 66 5.46 -18.07 -4.25
C HIS A 66 4.25 -17.87 -5.17
N ARG A 67 3.99 -18.82 -6.08
CA ARG A 67 2.86 -18.73 -7.02
C ARG A 67 1.50 -18.78 -6.30
N SER A 68 1.35 -19.61 -5.28
CA SER A 68 0.08 -19.69 -4.53
C SER A 68 -0.19 -18.36 -3.82
N MET A 69 0.80 -17.77 -3.16
CA MET A 69 0.68 -16.46 -2.52
C MET A 69 0.31 -15.36 -3.52
N LEU A 70 0.98 -15.30 -4.68
CA LEU A 70 0.64 -14.32 -5.71
C LEU A 70 -0.80 -14.49 -6.21
N ASN A 71 -1.30 -15.71 -6.34
CA ASN A 71 -2.68 -15.95 -6.78
C ASN A 71 -3.69 -15.58 -5.70
N VAL A 72 -3.40 -15.84 -4.43
CA VAL A 72 -4.24 -15.38 -3.31
C VAL A 72 -4.30 -13.85 -3.28
N ALA A 73 -3.16 -13.17 -3.43
CA ALA A 73 -3.12 -11.72 -3.53
C ALA A 73 -3.95 -11.19 -4.70
N LYS A 74 -3.84 -11.78 -5.88
CA LYS A 74 -4.65 -11.40 -7.05
C LYS A 74 -6.14 -11.47 -6.75
N THR A 75 -6.59 -12.62 -6.25
CA THR A 75 -8.01 -12.84 -5.93
C THR A 75 -8.48 -11.88 -4.83
N ALA A 76 -7.66 -11.65 -3.81
CA ALA A 76 -7.97 -10.70 -2.74
C ALA A 76 -8.07 -9.26 -3.24
N ILE A 77 -7.12 -8.81 -4.07
CA ILE A 77 -7.08 -7.46 -4.64
C ILE A 77 -8.28 -7.25 -5.58
N THR A 78 -8.52 -8.19 -6.50
CA THR A 78 -9.65 -8.10 -7.45
C THR A 78 -10.99 -8.18 -6.74
N GLY A 79 -11.13 -9.07 -5.76
CA GLY A 79 -12.33 -9.17 -4.93
C GLY A 79 -12.58 -7.88 -4.15
N TYR A 80 -11.55 -7.34 -3.50
CA TYR A 80 -11.66 -6.10 -2.75
C TYR A 80 -12.00 -4.91 -3.64
N SER A 81 -11.35 -4.78 -4.80
CA SER A 81 -11.61 -3.65 -5.69
C SER A 81 -13.03 -3.68 -6.23
N THR A 82 -13.55 -4.87 -6.55
CA THR A 82 -14.92 -5.04 -7.03
C THR A 82 -15.93 -4.62 -5.96
N LEU A 83 -15.68 -4.94 -4.68
CA LEU A 83 -16.54 -4.59 -3.56
C LEU A 83 -16.42 -3.11 -3.15
N ASN A 84 -15.28 -2.47 -3.35
CA ASN A 84 -14.99 -1.11 -2.88
C ASN A 84 -14.97 -0.07 -4.02
N GLY A 85 -15.70 -0.32 -5.12
CA GLY A 85 -15.85 0.63 -6.22
C GLY A 85 -14.54 0.96 -6.93
N GLY A 86 -13.67 -0.03 -7.11
CA GLY A 86 -12.38 0.10 -7.80
C GLY A 86 -11.26 0.69 -6.94
N ARG A 87 -11.42 0.76 -5.62
CA ARG A 87 -10.35 1.22 -4.71
C ARG A 87 -9.38 0.11 -4.35
N CYS A 88 -8.10 0.43 -4.28
CA CYS A 88 -7.10 -0.54 -3.80
C CYS A 88 -7.26 -0.76 -2.29
N PRO A 89 -7.00 -1.98 -1.79
CA PRO A 89 -7.03 -2.28 -0.37
C PRO A 89 -5.96 -1.50 0.38
N GLU A 90 -6.30 -1.03 1.58
CA GLU A 90 -5.34 -0.38 2.48
C GLU A 90 -4.25 -1.36 2.95
N LYS A 91 -4.62 -2.64 3.14
CA LYS A 91 -3.69 -3.74 3.39
C LYS A 91 -4.16 -5.00 2.68
N VAL A 92 -3.25 -5.77 2.11
CA VAL A 92 -3.60 -7.07 1.51
C VAL A 92 -3.85 -8.07 2.63
N PRO A 93 -5.07 -8.61 2.77
CA PRO A 93 -5.37 -9.56 3.84
C PRO A 93 -4.49 -10.80 3.71
N GLY A 94 -3.84 -11.20 4.80
CA GLY A 94 -2.99 -12.40 4.85
C GLY A 94 -1.55 -12.19 4.36
N MET A 95 -1.17 -10.96 3.98
CA MET A 95 0.21 -10.61 3.65
C MET A 95 0.83 -9.59 4.62
N GLU A 96 0.13 -9.23 5.70
CA GLU A 96 0.60 -8.19 6.62
C GLU A 96 1.95 -8.52 7.26
N MET A 97 2.24 -9.81 7.50
CA MET A 97 3.52 -10.25 8.08
C MET A 97 4.63 -10.46 7.05
N ALA A 98 4.29 -10.53 5.75
CA ALA A 98 5.23 -10.85 4.68
C ALA A 98 5.75 -9.60 3.93
N MET A 99 5.12 -8.45 4.15
CA MET A 99 5.50 -7.19 3.54
C MET A 99 6.13 -6.25 4.56
N GLU A 100 7.20 -5.58 4.14
CA GLU A 100 7.82 -4.51 4.91
C GLU A 100 6.84 -3.33 5.06
N GLU A 101 6.83 -2.71 6.25
CA GLU A 101 5.92 -1.61 6.56
C GLU A 101 6.09 -0.45 5.57
N GLY A 102 4.96 0.03 5.01
CA GLY A 102 4.95 1.12 4.04
C GLY A 102 4.91 0.68 2.57
N PHE A 103 5.04 -0.61 2.28
CA PHE A 103 4.77 -1.19 0.96
C PHE A 103 3.43 -1.95 0.88
N ASP A 104 2.77 -2.14 2.01
CA ASP A 104 1.47 -2.80 2.15
C ASP A 104 0.29 -1.91 1.70
N TYR A 105 0.46 -0.58 1.75
CA TYR A 105 -0.57 0.39 1.39
C TYR A 105 -0.93 0.40 -0.10
N GLY A 106 -2.18 0.12 -0.43
CA GLY A 106 -2.70 0.25 -1.79
C GLY A 106 -2.06 -0.71 -2.79
N ALA A 107 -1.64 -1.87 -2.29
CA ALA A 107 -1.12 -2.96 -3.10
C ALA A 107 -2.09 -3.37 -4.22
N GLY A 108 -1.58 -3.55 -5.44
CA GLY A 108 -2.38 -3.99 -6.59
C GLY A 108 -2.71 -2.92 -7.62
N CYS A 109 -2.30 -1.67 -7.41
CA CYS A 109 -2.64 -0.55 -8.30
C CYS A 109 -2.14 -0.70 -9.75
N ARG A 110 -1.15 -1.57 -10.02
CA ARG A 110 -0.64 -1.86 -11.37
C ARG A 110 -1.18 -3.17 -11.94
N TRP A 111 -1.87 -3.97 -11.13
CA TRP A 111 -2.38 -5.25 -11.57
C TRP A 111 -3.60 -5.06 -12.47
N GLN A 112 -3.39 -5.11 -13.78
CA GLN A 112 -4.44 -4.96 -14.81
C GLN A 112 -5.31 -3.70 -14.63
N ASP A 113 -4.77 -2.66 -14.00
CA ASP A 113 -5.51 -1.45 -13.61
C ASP A 113 -6.82 -1.74 -12.85
N THR A 114 -6.84 -2.87 -12.11
CA THR A 114 -8.03 -3.41 -11.42
C THR A 114 -8.49 -2.52 -10.26
N CYS A 115 -7.58 -1.73 -9.71
CA CYS A 115 -7.86 -0.81 -8.61
C CYS A 115 -7.08 0.50 -8.78
N THR A 116 -7.60 1.56 -8.17
CA THR A 116 -7.04 2.90 -8.21
C THR A 116 -6.62 3.36 -6.81
N CYS A 117 -5.50 4.08 -6.75
CA CYS A 117 -5.04 4.70 -5.52
C CYS A 117 -5.99 5.82 -5.09
N PRO A 118 -6.24 5.98 -3.78
CA PRO A 118 -7.06 7.08 -3.29
C PRO A 118 -6.43 8.44 -3.63
N TYR A 119 -7.27 9.39 -4.05
CA TYR A 119 -6.79 10.69 -4.50
C TYR A 119 -6.21 11.56 -3.36
N SER A 120 -6.53 11.29 -2.10
CA SER A 120 -6.07 12.08 -0.94
C SER A 120 -5.28 11.21 0.04
N PRO A 121 -4.11 11.66 0.53
CA PRO A 121 -3.32 12.84 0.13
C PRO A 121 -2.44 12.64 -1.11
N PHE A 122 -3.01 12.66 -2.32
CA PHE A 122 -2.32 12.58 -3.62
C PHE A 122 -1.44 11.33 -3.78
N TYR A 123 -2.04 10.16 -3.59
CA TYR A 123 -1.34 8.91 -3.86
C TYR A 123 -1.19 8.66 -5.36
N THR A 124 -0.07 8.04 -5.70
CA THR A 124 0.29 7.61 -7.04
C THR A 124 0.68 6.14 -6.99
N CYS A 125 0.35 5.40 -8.05
CA CYS A 125 0.78 4.02 -8.16
C CYS A 125 2.28 3.97 -8.46
N ALA A 126 3.02 3.20 -7.67
CA ALA A 126 4.46 3.04 -7.80
C ALA A 126 4.86 1.56 -7.81
N THR A 127 5.98 1.28 -8.47
CA THR A 127 6.58 -0.07 -8.56
C THR A 127 8.00 -0.13 -8.03
N THR A 128 8.47 1.00 -7.51
CA THR A 128 9.80 1.17 -6.96
C THR A 128 9.68 1.89 -5.64
N GLY A 129 10.64 1.66 -4.75
CA GLY A 129 10.74 2.44 -3.53
C GLY A 129 11.13 3.89 -3.83
N ARG A 130 11.06 4.74 -2.81
CA ARG A 130 11.39 6.16 -2.95
C ARG A 130 12.90 6.42 -2.86
N ILE A 131 13.55 5.71 -1.94
CA ILE A 131 14.98 5.83 -1.64
C ILE A 131 15.70 4.56 -2.13
N SER A 132 15.19 3.40 -1.72
CA SER A 132 15.68 2.09 -2.10
C SER A 132 14.53 1.19 -2.51
N ASN A 133 14.77 0.26 -3.44
CA ASN A 133 13.79 -0.79 -3.74
C ASN A 133 13.84 -1.86 -2.65
N PRO A 134 12.67 -2.36 -2.19
CA PRO A 134 12.64 -3.44 -1.23
C PRO A 134 13.25 -4.70 -1.84
N SER A 135 14.00 -5.46 -1.04
CA SER A 135 14.58 -6.74 -1.45
C SER A 135 13.64 -7.91 -1.17
N GLY A 136 13.97 -9.09 -1.70
CA GLY A 136 13.24 -10.33 -1.39
C GLY A 136 11.80 -10.35 -1.93
N PHE A 137 10.89 -10.97 -1.17
CA PHE A 137 9.50 -11.15 -1.56
C PHE A 137 8.77 -9.82 -1.79
N THR A 138 8.97 -8.84 -0.89
CA THR A 138 8.36 -7.52 -1.00
C THR A 138 8.79 -6.80 -2.27
N GLY A 139 10.06 -6.92 -2.68
CA GLY A 139 10.56 -6.42 -3.96
C GLY A 139 9.80 -6.95 -5.17
N VAL A 140 9.68 -8.28 -5.25
CA VAL A 140 8.96 -8.96 -6.34
C VAL A 140 7.48 -8.59 -6.33
N PHE A 141 6.87 -8.52 -5.14
CA PHE A 141 5.49 -8.13 -4.99
C PHE A 141 5.24 -6.70 -5.46
N VAL A 142 6.03 -5.74 -4.98
CA VAL A 142 5.95 -4.32 -5.34
C VAL A 142 6.20 -4.09 -6.82
N SER A 143 7.15 -4.80 -7.44
CA SER A 143 7.39 -4.68 -8.88
C SER A 143 6.25 -5.25 -9.72
N THR A 144 5.55 -6.27 -9.22
CA THR A 144 4.50 -6.98 -9.95
C THR A 144 3.13 -6.32 -9.79
N PHE A 145 2.74 -6.00 -8.57
CA PHE A 145 1.41 -5.48 -8.24
C PHE A 145 1.36 -3.96 -8.12
N GLY A 146 2.50 -3.33 -7.84
CA GLY A 146 2.54 -1.92 -7.44
C GLY A 146 1.90 -1.69 -6.07
N TYR A 147 2.17 -0.50 -5.52
CA TYR A 147 1.60 -0.01 -4.27
C TYR A 147 1.31 1.48 -4.39
N CYS A 148 0.47 2.02 -3.51
CA CYS A 148 0.14 3.43 -3.49
C CYS A 148 1.13 4.19 -2.61
N ARG A 149 1.74 5.24 -3.14
CA ARG A 149 2.62 6.14 -2.36
C ARG A 149 2.32 7.59 -2.65
N VAL A 150 2.60 8.46 -1.67
CA VAL A 150 2.49 9.91 -1.86
C VAL A 150 3.41 10.32 -3.00
N GLY A 151 2.85 10.98 -4.02
CA GLY A 151 3.57 11.40 -5.21
C GLY A 151 4.83 12.20 -4.85
N ALA A 152 5.94 11.94 -5.56
CA ALA A 152 7.20 12.64 -5.30
C ALA A 152 7.05 14.17 -5.45
N TRP A 153 6.18 14.58 -6.37
CA TRP A 153 5.84 15.98 -6.64
C TRP A 153 5.27 16.72 -5.43
N VAL A 154 4.60 16.04 -4.49
CA VAL A 154 4.03 16.66 -3.28
C VAL A 154 5.14 17.25 -2.38
N PHE A 155 6.31 16.61 -2.38
CA PHE A 155 7.45 17.06 -1.60
C PHE A 155 8.21 18.20 -2.29
N LEU A 156 8.21 18.19 -3.63
CA LEU A 156 8.76 19.30 -4.41
C LEU A 156 7.88 20.55 -4.32
N SER A 157 6.55 20.38 -4.43
CA SER A 157 5.61 21.50 -4.37
C SER A 157 5.58 22.15 -3.00
N SER A 158 5.59 21.36 -1.92
CA SER A 158 5.69 21.91 -0.56
C SER A 158 6.97 22.72 -0.35
N GLY A 159 8.12 22.23 -0.81
CA GLY A 159 9.38 22.98 -0.77
C GLY A 159 9.32 24.29 -1.56
N ALA A 160 8.78 24.27 -2.77
CA ALA A 160 8.62 25.46 -3.60
C ALA A 160 7.69 26.51 -2.96
N VAL A 161 6.58 26.07 -2.37
CA VAL A 161 5.65 26.96 -1.65
C VAL A 161 6.34 27.62 -0.46
N VAL A 162 7.11 26.88 0.32
CA VAL A 162 7.86 27.45 1.45
C VAL A 162 8.88 28.49 0.98
N VAL A 163 9.65 28.21 -0.08
CA VAL A 163 10.61 29.17 -0.64
C VAL A 163 9.91 30.42 -1.15
N MET A 164 8.77 30.28 -1.84
CA MET A 164 7.99 31.40 -2.35
C MET A 164 7.44 32.26 -1.20
N LEU A 165 6.96 31.65 -0.12
CA LEU A 165 6.47 32.36 1.06
C LEU A 165 7.59 33.12 1.78
N VAL A 166 8.72 32.46 2.04
CA VAL A 166 9.88 33.10 2.68
C VAL A 166 10.43 34.24 1.81
N GLY A 167 10.59 34.00 0.50
CA GLY A 167 11.04 35.01 -0.44
C GLY A 167 10.08 36.20 -0.53
N GLY A 168 8.76 35.95 -0.50
CA GLY A 168 7.74 36.99 -0.46
C GLY A 168 7.82 37.86 0.79
N VAL A 169 8.01 37.24 1.97
CA VAL A 169 8.17 37.96 3.24
C VAL A 169 9.44 38.83 3.24
N VAL A 170 10.57 38.29 2.78
CA VAL A 170 11.84 39.05 2.69
C VAL A 170 11.70 40.21 1.70
N TYR A 171 11.11 39.98 0.53
CA TYR A 171 10.88 41.02 -0.47
C TYR A 171 10.06 42.18 0.09
N LEU A 172 8.98 41.88 0.80
CA LEU A 172 8.14 42.90 1.45
C LEU A 172 8.91 43.66 2.53
N ALA A 173 9.72 42.99 3.35
CA ALA A 173 10.52 43.62 4.40
C ALA A 173 11.62 44.54 3.84
N THR A 174 12.22 44.20 2.70
CA THR A 174 13.26 45.06 2.07
C THR A 174 12.70 46.30 1.37
N LYS A 175 11.41 46.31 1.05
CA LYS A 175 10.77 47.40 0.29
C LYS A 175 10.01 48.37 1.19
N SER A 176 9.75 48.03 2.45
CA SER A 176 9.16 48.92 3.46
C SER A 176 10.18 49.86 4.05
#